data_AF-A0A9E5C4I0-F1
#
_entry.id   AF-A0A9E5C4I0-F1
#
_cell.length_a   1.000
_cell.length_b   1.000
_cell.length_c   1.000
_cell.angle_alpha   90.00
_cell.angle_beta   90.00
_cell.angle_gamma   90.00
#
_symmetry.space_group_name_H-M   'P 1'
#
loop_
_entity.id
_entity.type
_entity.pdbx_description
1 polymer ?
#
loop_
_entity_poly.entity_id
_entity_poly.type
_entity_poly.pdbx_seq_one_letter_code
_entity_poly.pdbx_strand_id
1 'polypeptide(L)'
;ISWKEPDLRKLFDQVDQWGYEVNIYNVPDLEAFLQAVLLLPRSVTSDFNFPQWQYYGRGSGQDLDYVTYQIRRAKKRLNQVRSDN
;
A
#
# COMPACT_ATOMS: atom_id res chain seq x y z
N ILE A 1 -3.71 -3.03 -15.62
CA ILE A 1 -3.70 -4.42 -15.12
C ILE A 1 -4.23 -4.41 -13.70
N SER A 2 -5.14 -5.33 -13.36
CA SER A 2 -5.68 -5.46 -12.01
C SER A 2 -4.61 -6.04 -11.09
N TRP A 3 -4.44 -5.51 -9.87
CA TRP A 3 -3.49 -6.06 -8.88
C TRP A 3 -3.68 -7.57 -8.62
N LYS A 4 -4.93 -8.04 -8.76
CA LYS A 4 -5.33 -9.42 -8.49
C LYS A 4 -5.04 -10.39 -9.63
N GLU A 5 -4.47 -9.92 -10.75
CA GLU A 5 -4.10 -10.83 -11.84
C GLU A 5 -3.03 -11.83 -11.37
N PRO A 6 -3.23 -13.13 -11.62
CA PRO A 6 -2.19 -14.13 -11.43
C PRO A 6 -0.94 -13.76 -12.23
N ASP A 7 0.24 -14.01 -11.65
CA ASP A 7 1.52 -13.72 -12.30
C ASP A 7 1.69 -12.24 -12.75
N LEU A 8 1.03 -11.28 -12.08
CA LEU A 8 1.05 -9.86 -12.43
C LEU A 8 2.45 -9.33 -12.76
N ARG A 9 3.48 -9.75 -12.04
CA ARG A 9 4.88 -9.35 -12.29
C ARG A 9 5.36 -9.77 -13.68
N LYS A 10 5.12 -11.02 -14.09
CA LYS A 10 5.52 -11.50 -15.42
C LYS A 10 4.75 -10.77 -16.51
N LEU A 11 3.45 -10.56 -16.31
CA LEU A 11 2.63 -9.81 -17.27
C LEU A 11 3.11 -8.36 -17.38
N PHE A 12 3.43 -7.74 -16.24
CA PHE A 12 3.99 -6.40 -16.18
C PHE A 12 5.29 -6.32 -16.98
N ASP A 13 6.25 -7.22 -16.71
CA ASP A 13 7.54 -7.25 -17.38
C ASP A 13 7.40 -7.45 -18.91
N GLN A 14 6.47 -8.30 -19.35
CA GLN A 14 6.21 -8.53 -20.76
C GLN A 14 5.65 -7.27 -21.46
N VAL A 15 4.69 -6.61 -20.84
CA VAL A 15 4.07 -5.40 -21.41
C VAL A 15 5.05 -4.23 -21.44
N ASP A 16 5.89 -4.11 -20.41
CA ASP A 16 6.98 -3.14 -20.34
C ASP A 16 8.05 -3.40 -21.42
N GLN A 17 8.45 -4.66 -21.64
CA GLN A 17 9.37 -5.05 -22.72
C GLN A 17 8.82 -4.73 -24.11
N TRP A 18 7.50 -4.72 -24.28
CA TRP A 18 6.86 -4.29 -25.52
C TRP A 18 6.80 -2.76 -25.68
N GLY A 19 7.26 -2.00 -24.69
CA GLY A 19 7.30 -0.54 -24.70
C GLY A 19 5.97 0.13 -24.36
N TYR A 20 5.02 -0.62 -23.78
CA TYR A 20 3.73 -0.06 -23.36
C TYR A 20 3.79 0.42 -21.92
N GLU A 21 3.16 1.57 -21.68
CA GLU A 21 2.98 2.06 -20.32
C GLU A 21 1.93 1.25 -19.58
N VAL A 22 2.27 0.81 -18.37
CA VAL A 22 1.39 -0.01 -17.55
C VAL A 22 0.75 0.82 -16.43
N ASN A 23 -0.57 0.73 -16.31
CA ASN A 23 -1.32 1.24 -15.16
C ASN A 23 -1.74 0.07 -14.27
N ILE A 24 -1.63 0.19 -12.95
CA ILE A 24 -2.08 -0.81 -11.98
C ILE A 24 -3.32 -0.29 -11.24
N TYR A 25 -4.38 -1.08 -11.17
CA TYR A 25 -5.63 -0.72 -10.52
C TYR A 25 -6.10 -1.81 -9.54
N ASN A 26 -7.11 -1.51 -8.71
CA ASN A 26 -7.63 -2.39 -7.66
C ASN A 26 -6.57 -2.85 -6.64
N VAL A 27 -5.61 -1.97 -6.32
CA VAL A 27 -4.64 -2.25 -5.26
C VAL A 27 -5.35 -2.19 -3.90
N PRO A 28 -5.27 -3.26 -3.08
CA PRO A 28 -6.18 -3.42 -1.96
C PRO A 28 -5.79 -2.69 -0.67
N ASP A 29 -4.51 -2.43 -0.42
CA ASP A 29 -4.09 -1.85 0.84
C ASP A 29 -2.73 -1.15 0.69
N LEU A 30 -2.27 -0.53 1.78
CA LEU A 30 -1.01 0.21 1.81
C LEU A 30 0.18 -0.68 1.51
N GLU A 31 0.18 -1.92 1.99
CA GLU A 31 1.28 -2.85 1.75
C GLU A 31 1.36 -3.20 0.26
N ALA A 32 0.23 -3.60 -0.33
CA ALA A 32 0.12 -3.87 -1.75
C ALA A 32 0.43 -2.64 -2.61
N PHE A 33 0.03 -1.45 -2.18
CA PHE A 33 0.37 -0.20 -2.86
C PHE A 33 1.87 0.06 -2.87
N LEU A 34 2.53 -0.10 -1.73
CA LEU A 34 3.98 0.03 -1.66
C LEU A 34 4.70 -1.00 -2.55
N GLN A 35 4.16 -2.21 -2.66
CA GLN A 35 4.68 -3.19 -3.60
C GLN A 35 4.43 -2.79 -5.07
N ALA A 36 3.25 -2.26 -5.39
CA ALA A 36 2.87 -1.85 -6.74
C ALA A 36 3.73 -0.70 -7.26
N VAL A 37 4.04 0.31 -6.43
CA VAL A 37 4.88 1.45 -6.85
C VAL A 37 6.32 1.04 -7.14
N LEU A 38 6.82 -0.04 -6.54
CA LEU A 38 8.15 -0.57 -6.83
C LEU A 38 8.27 -1.19 -8.23
N LEU A 39 7.13 -1.52 -8.85
CA LEU A 39 7.10 -1.94 -10.25
C LEU A 39 7.21 -0.74 -11.21
N LEU A 40 7.19 0.49 -10.70
CA LEU A 40 7.27 1.74 -11.47
C LEU A 40 6.24 1.84 -12.62
N PRO A 41 4.95 1.52 -12.40
CA PRO A 41 3.91 1.74 -13.40
C PRO A 41 3.74 3.24 -13.70
N ARG A 42 3.13 3.57 -14.84
CA ARG A 42 2.72 4.94 -15.18
C ARG A 42 1.73 5.50 -14.15
N SER A 43 0.83 4.67 -13.64
CA SER A 43 -0.08 5.07 -12.56
C SER A 43 -0.50 3.89 -11.70
N VAL A 44 -0.83 4.18 -10.44
CA VAL A 44 -1.41 3.24 -9.47
C VAL A 44 -2.70 3.83 -8.93
N THR A 45 -3.78 3.06 -8.94
CA THR A 45 -5.05 3.41 -8.28
C THR A 45 -5.30 2.49 -7.09
N SER A 46 -5.55 3.08 -5.93
CA SER A 46 -5.76 2.39 -4.64
C SER A 46 -6.74 3.20 -3.79
N ASP A 47 -7.64 2.50 -3.10
CA ASP A 47 -8.62 3.10 -2.19
C ASP A 47 -8.22 2.83 -0.73
N PHE A 48 -7.79 3.88 -0.02
CA PHE A 48 -7.46 3.78 1.41
C PHE A 48 -8.63 4.26 2.28
N ASN A 49 -9.03 3.44 3.24
CA ASN A 49 -9.95 3.85 4.29
C ASN A 49 -9.15 4.15 5.56
N PHE A 50 -9.31 5.38 6.07
CA PHE A 50 -8.75 5.79 7.36
C PHE A 50 -9.91 6.14 8.30
N PRO A 51 -10.27 5.26 9.26
CA PRO A 51 -11.39 5.52 10.17
C PRO A 51 -11.24 6.84 10.94
N GLN A 52 -10.01 7.25 11.26
CA GLN A 52 -9.70 8.53 11.89
C GLN A 52 -10.11 9.76 11.06
N TRP A 53 -10.25 9.63 9.75
CA TRP A 53 -10.65 10.72 8.85
C TRP A 53 -12.16 10.78 8.62
N GLN A 54 -12.92 9.89 9.29
CA GLN A 54 -14.36 9.70 9.03
C GLN A 54 -14.66 9.44 7.54
N TYR A 55 -13.64 8.98 6.80
CA TYR A 55 -13.74 8.66 5.39
C TYR A 55 -13.97 7.16 5.26
N TYR A 56 -15.25 6.81 5.25
CA TYR A 56 -15.74 5.47 4.95
C TYR A 56 -15.93 5.38 3.45
N GLY A 57 -14.82 5.33 2.70
CA GLY A 57 -14.88 4.99 1.29
C GLY A 57 -15.48 3.59 1.11
N ARG A 58 -15.80 3.19 -0.13
CA ARG A 58 -16.21 1.80 -0.43
C ARG A 58 -15.13 0.77 -0.06
N GLY A 59 -13.94 1.24 0.30
CA GLY A 59 -12.75 0.45 0.54
C GLY A 59 -12.23 -0.15 -0.75
N SER A 60 -11.04 -0.73 -0.64
CA SER A 60 -10.66 -1.85 -1.50
C SER A 60 -11.58 -3.06 -1.34
N GLY A 61 -12.36 -3.11 -0.26
CA GLY A 61 -13.75 -3.55 -0.17
C GLY A 61 -14.20 -4.65 -1.13
N GLN A 62 -13.44 -5.74 -1.23
CA GLN A 62 -14.04 -7.01 -1.57
C GLN A 62 -14.45 -7.65 -0.25
N ASP A 63 -15.69 -8.14 -0.22
CA ASP A 63 -16.23 -8.95 0.88
C ASP A 63 -16.46 -8.25 2.22
N LEU A 64 -16.67 -6.92 2.22
CA LEU A 64 -17.02 -6.11 3.42
C LEU A 64 -15.91 -5.99 4.49
N ASP A 65 -14.69 -6.44 4.18
CA ASP A 65 -13.56 -6.32 5.09
C ASP A 65 -12.97 -4.90 5.12
N TYR A 66 -12.76 -4.37 6.33
CA TYR A 66 -12.15 -3.06 6.55
C TYR A 66 -10.71 -3.20 7.02
N VAL A 67 -9.75 -2.73 6.21
CA VAL A 67 -8.36 -2.59 6.64
C VAL A 67 -8.19 -1.24 7.34
N THR A 68 -7.71 -1.26 8.58
CA THR A 68 -7.38 -0.05 9.36
C THR A 68 -5.88 0.08 9.58
N TYR A 69 -5.35 1.29 9.42
CA TYR A 69 -3.93 1.58 9.63
C TYR A 69 -3.74 2.32 10.95
N GLN A 70 -2.97 1.74 11.86
CA GLN A 70 -2.54 2.42 13.09
C GLN A 70 -1.10 2.92 12.95
N ILE A 71 -0.91 4.23 13.13
CA ILE A 71 0.44 4.79 13.26
C ILE A 71 0.97 4.44 14.65
N ARG A 72 1.90 3.50 14.74
CA ARG A 72 2.63 3.23 15.98
C ARG A 72 3.72 4.28 16.16
N ARG A 73 3.59 5.18 17.14
CA ARG A 73 4.69 6.07 17.54
C ARG A 73 5.79 5.23 18.21
N ALA A 74 7.01 5.32 17.70
CA ALA A 74 8.17 4.75 18.36
C ALA A 74 8.33 5.38 19.76
N LYS A 75 8.47 4.56 20.80
CA LYS A 75 8.78 5.05 22.15
C LYS A 75 10.16 5.72 22.12
N LYS A 76 10.23 7.01 22.48
CA LYS A 76 11.51 7.66 22.80
C LYS A 76 12.18 6.82 23.90
N ARG A 77 13.36 6.28 23.65
CA ARG A 77 14.24 5.78 24.71
C ARG A 77 14.58 6.98 25.61
N LEU A 78 14.01 7.03 26.81
CA LEU A 78 14.54 7.89 27.86
C LEU A 78 15.87 7.27 28.28
N ASN A 79 16.98 7.92 27.93
CA ASN A 79 18.25 7.65 28.58
C ASN A 79 18.15 8.19 30.00
N GLN A 80 17.90 7.30 30.96
CA GLN A 80 18.05 7.64 32.37
C GLN A 80 19.54 7.63 32.68
N VAL A 81 20.17 8.78 32.47
CA VAL A 81 21.48 9.07 33.07
C VAL A 81 21.24 9.05 34.58
N ARG A 82 21.62 7.96 35.22
CA ARG A 82 21.83 7.94 36.68
C ARG A 82 23.09 8.76 36.93
N SER A 83 22.89 10.01 37.33
CA SER A 83 23.84 10.73 38.18
C SER A 83 23.63 10.28 39.62
N ASP A 84 24.75 10.13 40.32
CA ASP A 84 24.94 10.10 41.79
C ASP A 84 24.49 8.79 42.48
N ASN A 85 25.29 8.08 43.29
CA ASN A 85 26.43 8.40 44.15
C ASN A 85 27.38 7.19 44.27
#